data_AF-A0A952XGR3-F1
#
_entry.id   AF-A0A952XGR3-F1
#
_cell.length_a   1.000
_cell.length_b   1.000
_cell.length_c   1.000
_cell.angle_alpha   90.00
_cell.angle_beta   90.00
_cell.angle_gamma   90.00
#
_symmetry.space_group_name_H-M   'P 1'
#
loop_
_entity.id
_entity.type
_entity.pdbx_description
1 polymer ?
#
loop_
_entity_poly.entity_id
_entity_poly.type
_entity_poly.pdbx_seq_one_letter_code
_entity_poly.pdbx_strand_id
1 'polypeptide(L)'
;MAFDFTALAVTYVIGVGFLLWGYVLAGPVWVERHSIQLAGPGRPRRVSGFWGEWFLFTACAGVAATVRTFTDVAIVRDLIAPNWGWALCVFALTVGLVLIYSGSVVSGARKQGRDGAYCARLRNAYAAYAIYAAIIFAGGMMVLALLGAEFAYDQRAFNQQAGVVRASVDAAVAAVQGTGDPLEGARGALTYLEDAIGGIAVSQNILQDQMNPVFIFAAVIFGVNILIVLSPIRQAFMQGAIDLTHLLTAIAIGGIVVAGFVSYFASYADVIQDTLARMEQARPDASLGAWEISRRYNEMVVQLNQSKNLLGFAQAIGGEGSGIAIFAAGIQFTLDRIPGRAERKAEA
;
A
#
# COMPACT_ATOMS: atom_id res chain seq x y z
N MET A 1 -14.83 -12.40 3.55
CA MET A 1 -13.72 -12.95 2.75
C MET A 1 -14.19 -13.66 1.48
N ALA A 2 -14.91 -14.79 1.53
CA ALA A 2 -15.37 -15.50 0.31
C ALA A 2 -16.19 -14.62 -0.65
N PHE A 3 -17.10 -13.80 -0.12
CA PHE A 3 -17.91 -12.87 -0.92
C PHE A 3 -17.06 -11.82 -1.66
N ASP A 4 -15.96 -11.33 -1.06
CA ASP A 4 -15.07 -10.35 -1.69
C ASP A 4 -14.31 -10.99 -2.86
N PHE A 5 -13.81 -12.22 -2.70
CA PHE A 5 -13.16 -12.95 -3.79
C PHE A 5 -14.11 -13.27 -4.93
N THR A 6 -15.37 -13.62 -4.62
CA THR A 6 -16.40 -13.80 -5.67
C THR A 6 -16.65 -12.49 -6.40
N ALA A 7 -16.77 -11.36 -5.71
CA ALA A 7 -16.96 -10.06 -6.33
C ALA A 7 -15.77 -9.64 -7.22
N LEU A 8 -14.54 -9.88 -6.76
CA LEU A 8 -13.32 -9.66 -7.54
C LEU A 8 -13.29 -10.56 -8.78
N ALA A 9 -13.62 -11.85 -8.64
CA ALA A 9 -13.65 -12.80 -9.76
C ALA A 9 -14.70 -12.43 -10.80
N VAL A 10 -15.91 -12.06 -10.38
CA VAL A 10 -16.98 -11.59 -11.28
C VAL A 10 -16.55 -10.32 -12.01
N THR A 11 -15.97 -9.36 -11.29
CA THR A 11 -15.48 -8.10 -11.87
C THR A 11 -14.34 -8.35 -12.87
N TYR A 12 -13.44 -9.29 -12.55
CA TYR A 12 -12.38 -9.72 -13.45
C TYR A 12 -12.95 -10.33 -14.75
N VAL A 13 -13.89 -11.27 -14.66
CA VAL A 13 -14.51 -11.89 -15.84
C VAL A 13 -15.22 -10.84 -16.70
N ILE A 14 -15.93 -9.90 -16.08
CA ILE A 14 -16.57 -8.78 -16.79
C ILE A 14 -15.52 -7.92 -17.49
N GLY A 15 -14.44 -7.54 -16.79
CA GLY A 15 -13.35 -6.73 -17.34
C GLY A 15 -12.66 -7.40 -18.53
N VAL A 16 -12.33 -8.70 -18.43
CA VAL A 16 -11.76 -9.49 -19.53
C VAL A 16 -12.74 -9.57 -20.71
N GLY A 17 -14.03 -9.76 -20.42
CA GLY A 17 -15.08 -9.78 -21.44
C GLY A 17 -15.15 -8.47 -22.24
N PHE A 18 -15.14 -7.31 -21.56
CA PHE A 18 -15.15 -6.00 -22.22
C PHE A 18 -13.83 -5.67 -22.93
N LEU A 19 -12.70 -6.11 -22.40
CA LEU A 19 -11.40 -6.01 -23.07
C LEU A 19 -11.42 -6.78 -24.39
N LEU A 20 -11.84 -8.06 -24.35
CA LEU A 20 -11.95 -8.91 -25.54
C LEU A 20 -12.93 -8.31 -26.55
N TRP A 21 -14.10 -7.83 -26.08
CA TRP A 21 -15.09 -7.18 -26.93
C TRP A 21 -14.48 -5.95 -27.63
N GLY A 22 -13.77 -5.09 -26.90
CA GLY A 22 -13.05 -3.94 -27.47
C GLY A 22 -12.12 -4.35 -28.61
N TYR A 23 -11.33 -5.42 -28.42
CA TYR A 23 -10.39 -5.93 -29.42
C TYR A 23 -11.11 -6.50 -30.65
N VAL A 24 -12.22 -7.20 -30.46
CA VAL A 24 -13.06 -7.72 -31.55
C VAL A 24 -13.68 -6.58 -32.37
N LEU A 25 -14.19 -5.52 -31.72
CA LEU A 25 -14.79 -4.37 -32.41
C LEU A 25 -13.77 -3.50 -33.15
N ALA A 26 -12.56 -3.38 -32.61
CA ALA A 26 -11.48 -2.62 -33.22
C ALA A 26 -10.95 -3.29 -34.50
N GLY A 27 -10.87 -4.63 -34.51
CA GLY A 27 -10.34 -5.40 -35.64
C GLY A 27 -8.92 -4.95 -36.04
N PRO A 28 -8.63 -4.70 -37.33
CA PRO A 28 -7.28 -4.35 -37.79
C PRO A 28 -6.75 -3.01 -37.26
N VAL A 29 -7.64 -2.12 -36.79
CA VAL A 29 -7.28 -0.77 -36.31
C VAL A 29 -6.39 -0.82 -35.06
N TRP A 30 -6.58 -1.81 -34.18
CA TRP A 30 -5.75 -1.96 -32.99
C TRP A 30 -4.44 -2.70 -33.26
N VAL A 31 -4.37 -3.55 -34.29
CA VAL A 31 -3.10 -4.17 -34.72
C VAL A 31 -2.12 -3.10 -35.25
N GLU A 32 -2.61 -2.03 -35.89
CA GLU A 32 -1.76 -0.93 -36.35
C GLU A 32 -1.25 -0.02 -35.22
N ARG A 33 -2.02 0.15 -34.14
CA ARG A 33 -1.68 1.09 -33.05
C ARG A 33 -1.08 0.45 -31.79
N HIS A 34 -1.41 -0.80 -31.49
CA HIS A 34 -1.10 -1.45 -30.20
C HIS A 34 -0.49 -2.86 -30.39
N SER A 35 0.08 -3.17 -31.56
CA SER A 35 0.75 -4.47 -31.73
C SER A 35 2.10 -4.51 -31.00
N ILE A 36 2.33 -5.63 -30.32
CA ILE A 36 3.63 -5.96 -29.72
C ILE A 36 4.49 -6.56 -30.81
N GLN A 37 5.67 -5.96 -31.05
CA GLN A 37 6.64 -6.50 -32.00
C GLN A 37 7.55 -7.47 -31.24
N LEU A 38 7.57 -8.74 -31.64
CA LEU A 38 8.54 -9.69 -31.09
C LEU A 38 9.74 -9.73 -32.02
N ALA A 39 10.89 -9.29 -31.51
CA ALA A 39 12.17 -9.46 -32.19
C ALA A 39 12.58 -10.94 -32.10
N GLY A 40 12.81 -11.56 -33.25
CA GLY A 40 13.29 -12.93 -33.37
C GLY A 40 14.04 -13.11 -34.70
N PRO A 41 14.78 -14.20 -34.89
CA PRO A 41 15.50 -14.43 -36.13
C PRO A 41 14.49 -14.66 -37.27
N GLY A 42 14.26 -13.61 -38.09
CA GLY A 42 13.30 -13.61 -39.19
C GLY A 42 12.41 -12.35 -39.24
N ARG A 43 11.26 -12.44 -39.94
CA ARG A 43 10.30 -11.33 -40.05
C ARG A 43 9.70 -11.00 -38.66
N PRO A 44 9.59 -9.71 -38.28
CA PRO A 44 9.02 -9.31 -37.01
C PRO A 44 7.59 -9.83 -36.88
N ARG A 45 7.33 -10.66 -35.84
CA ARG A 45 5.98 -11.16 -35.55
C ARG A 45 5.23 -10.11 -34.75
N ARG A 46 4.07 -9.69 -35.25
CA ARG A 46 3.15 -8.79 -34.54
C ARG A 46 2.14 -9.61 -33.78
N VAL A 47 2.11 -9.45 -32.46
CA VAL A 47 1.11 -10.04 -31.58
C VAL A 47 0.13 -8.94 -31.14
N SER A 48 -1.14 -9.29 -30.97
CA SER A 48 -2.15 -8.36 -30.46
C SER A 48 -1.75 -7.83 -29.08
N GLY A 49 -1.87 -6.52 -28.87
CA GLY A 49 -1.72 -5.86 -27.56
C GLY A 49 -2.63 -6.41 -26.47
N PHE A 50 -3.70 -7.13 -26.86
CA PHE A 50 -4.63 -7.81 -25.96
C PHE A 50 -3.92 -8.66 -24.91
N TRP A 51 -2.91 -9.44 -25.31
CA TRP A 51 -2.22 -10.34 -24.39
C TRP A 51 -1.42 -9.60 -23.33
N GLY A 52 -0.84 -8.44 -23.69
CA GLY A 52 -0.16 -7.56 -22.74
C GLY A 52 -1.14 -6.96 -21.75
N GLU A 53 -2.24 -6.39 -22.25
CA GLU A 53 -3.29 -5.79 -21.42
C GLU A 53 -3.99 -6.80 -20.50
N TRP A 54 -4.28 -7.99 -21.01
CA TRP A 54 -4.88 -9.06 -20.22
C TRP A 54 -3.94 -9.53 -19.10
N PHE A 55 -2.64 -9.67 -19.40
CA PHE A 55 -1.64 -9.99 -18.39
C PHE A 55 -1.60 -8.92 -17.29
N LEU A 56 -1.55 -7.64 -17.68
CA LEU A 56 -1.55 -6.52 -16.74
C LEU A 56 -2.81 -6.50 -15.88
N PHE A 57 -3.98 -6.69 -16.50
CA PHE A 57 -5.24 -6.72 -15.79
C PHE A 57 -5.31 -7.89 -14.79
N THR A 58 -4.79 -9.05 -15.18
CA THR A 58 -4.66 -10.23 -14.31
C THR A 58 -3.68 -9.97 -13.16
N ALA A 59 -2.57 -9.29 -13.43
CA ALA A 59 -1.62 -8.88 -12.40
C ALA A 59 -2.26 -7.88 -11.41
N CYS A 60 -3.01 -6.89 -11.88
CA CYS A 60 -3.76 -5.96 -11.03
C CYS A 60 -4.84 -6.65 -10.19
N ALA A 61 -5.56 -7.62 -10.78
CA ALA A 61 -6.52 -8.44 -10.03
C ALA A 61 -5.81 -9.28 -8.95
N GLY A 62 -4.63 -9.82 -9.27
CA GLY A 62 -3.76 -10.53 -8.32
C GLY A 62 -3.27 -9.63 -7.18
N VAL A 63 -2.92 -8.37 -7.46
CA VAL A 63 -2.60 -7.35 -6.44
C VAL A 63 -3.79 -7.16 -5.52
N ALA A 64 -4.98 -6.89 -6.07
CA ALA A 64 -6.18 -6.65 -5.26
C ALA A 64 -6.55 -7.87 -4.39
N ALA A 65 -6.43 -9.08 -4.93
CA ALA A 65 -6.67 -10.32 -4.20
C ALA A 65 -5.64 -10.53 -3.08
N THR A 66 -4.36 -10.27 -3.35
CA THR A 66 -3.29 -10.37 -2.35
C THR A 66 -3.48 -9.33 -1.25
N VAL A 67 -3.73 -8.06 -1.57
CA VAL A 67 -3.98 -7.05 -0.53
C VAL A 67 -5.18 -7.47 0.32
N ARG A 68 -6.26 -7.98 -0.29
CA ARG A 68 -7.42 -8.47 0.45
C ARG A 68 -7.10 -9.62 1.40
N THR A 69 -6.11 -10.49 1.14
CA THR A 69 -5.74 -11.55 2.09
C THR A 69 -5.04 -11.03 3.33
N PHE A 70 -4.45 -9.82 3.26
CA PHE A 70 -3.72 -9.21 4.38
C PHE A 70 -4.51 -8.12 5.11
N THR A 71 -5.73 -7.81 4.68
CA THR A 71 -6.59 -6.80 5.33
C THR A 71 -7.80 -7.44 6.00
N ASP A 72 -8.16 -6.97 7.18
CA ASP A 72 -9.36 -7.39 7.89
C ASP A 72 -10.62 -6.65 7.41
N VAL A 73 -10.47 -5.43 6.88
CA VAL A 73 -11.57 -4.68 6.27
C VAL A 73 -12.09 -5.38 5.02
N ALA A 74 -13.41 -5.60 4.93
CA ALA A 74 -14.02 -6.24 3.78
C ALA A 74 -14.31 -5.24 2.65
N ILE A 75 -13.86 -5.56 1.43
CA ILE A 75 -14.07 -4.73 0.24
C ILE A 75 -15.56 -4.45 0.02
N VAL A 76 -16.40 -5.48 -0.05
CA VAL A 76 -17.80 -5.24 -0.44
C VAL A 76 -18.62 -4.69 0.72
N ARG A 77 -18.48 -5.29 1.90
CA ARG A 77 -19.31 -4.94 3.07
C ARG A 77 -18.91 -3.62 3.72
N ASP A 78 -17.61 -3.36 3.86
CA ASP A 78 -17.12 -2.25 4.69
C ASP A 78 -16.69 -1.05 3.82
N LEU A 79 -16.31 -1.28 2.56
CA LEU A 79 -15.91 -0.22 1.63
C LEU A 79 -17.00 0.16 0.63
N ILE A 80 -17.46 -0.79 -0.19
CA ILE A 80 -18.36 -0.52 -1.33
C ILE A 80 -19.80 -0.30 -0.88
N ALA A 81 -20.37 -1.17 -0.06
CA ALA A 81 -21.79 -1.07 0.32
C ALA A 81 -22.13 0.24 1.05
N PRO A 82 -21.32 0.75 2.00
CA PRO A 82 -21.58 2.02 2.66
C PRO A 82 -21.37 3.22 1.72
N ASN A 83 -20.46 3.11 0.76
CA ASN A 83 -20.05 4.18 -0.13
C ASN A 83 -20.48 3.95 -1.59
N TRP A 84 -21.57 3.21 -1.82
CA TRP A 84 -21.96 2.73 -3.14
C TRP A 84 -22.18 3.88 -4.13
N GLY A 85 -22.71 5.02 -3.67
CA GLY A 85 -22.91 6.22 -4.47
C GLY A 85 -21.59 6.82 -4.97
N TRP A 86 -20.57 6.86 -4.11
CA TRP A 86 -19.23 7.32 -4.48
C TRP A 86 -18.55 6.34 -5.43
N ALA A 87 -18.65 5.03 -5.17
CA ALA A 87 -18.12 4.00 -6.06
C ALA A 87 -18.73 4.10 -7.47
N LEU A 88 -20.04 4.28 -7.56
CA LEU A 88 -20.74 4.46 -8.83
C LEU A 88 -20.37 5.78 -9.51
N CYS A 89 -20.18 6.85 -8.75
CA CYS A 89 -19.72 8.14 -9.27
C CYS A 89 -18.31 8.04 -9.89
N VAL A 90 -17.35 7.45 -9.18
CA VAL A 90 -15.98 7.23 -9.70
C VAL A 90 -15.99 6.37 -10.96
N PHE A 91 -16.80 5.32 -10.97
CA PHE A 91 -16.96 4.47 -12.15
C PHE A 91 -17.53 5.25 -13.33
N ALA A 92 -18.64 5.97 -13.12
CA ALA A 92 -19.30 6.77 -14.16
C ALA A 92 -18.41 7.90 -14.68
N LEU A 93 -17.66 8.58 -13.81
CA LEU A 93 -16.69 9.61 -14.18
C LEU A 93 -15.59 9.04 -15.05
N THR A 94 -15.06 7.86 -14.71
CA THR A 94 -14.02 7.22 -15.51
C THR A 94 -14.53 6.82 -16.89
N VAL A 95 -15.73 6.22 -16.96
CA VAL A 95 -16.39 5.93 -18.24
C VAL A 95 -16.56 7.21 -19.06
N GLY A 96 -17.08 8.28 -18.44
CA GLY A 96 -17.25 9.58 -19.09
C GLY A 96 -15.94 10.15 -19.64
N LEU A 97 -14.86 10.10 -18.87
CA LEU A 97 -13.54 10.60 -19.26
C LEU A 97 -12.98 9.83 -20.46
N VAL A 98 -13.10 8.49 -20.46
CA VAL A 98 -12.67 7.66 -21.59
C VAL A 98 -13.51 7.92 -22.84
N LEU A 99 -14.83 8.14 -22.69
CA LEU A 99 -15.70 8.49 -23.81
C LEU A 99 -15.40 9.88 -24.39
N ILE A 100 -15.08 10.86 -23.54
CA ILE A 100 -14.62 12.19 -23.98
C ILE A 100 -13.30 12.07 -24.75
N TYR A 101 -12.35 11.30 -24.23
CA TYR A 101 -11.09 11.00 -24.91
C TYR A 101 -11.32 10.29 -26.27
N SER A 102 -12.22 9.31 -26.32
CA SER A 102 -12.63 8.66 -27.57
C SER A 102 -13.13 9.67 -28.61
N GLY A 103 -13.94 10.65 -28.19
CA GLY A 103 -14.41 11.72 -29.06
C GLY A 103 -13.27 12.54 -29.67
N SER A 104 -12.23 12.86 -28.89
CA SER A 104 -11.07 13.61 -29.38
C SER A 104 -10.24 12.79 -30.37
N VAL A 105 -10.05 11.50 -30.12
CA VAL A 105 -9.30 10.59 -31.01
C VAL A 105 -10.05 10.36 -32.32
N VAL A 106 -11.38 10.16 -32.28
CA VAL A 106 -12.20 9.99 -33.47
C VAL A 106 -12.24 11.28 -34.30
N SER A 107 -12.34 12.45 -33.65
CA SER A 107 -12.25 13.76 -34.31
C SER A 107 -10.89 13.95 -34.99
N GLY A 108 -9.79 13.57 -34.33
CA GLY A 108 -8.44 13.57 -34.91
C GLY A 108 -8.31 12.65 -36.12
N ALA A 109 -8.88 11.44 -36.06
CA ALA A 109 -8.89 10.50 -37.20
C ALA A 109 -9.68 11.04 -38.40
N ARG A 110 -10.81 11.72 -38.16
CA ARG A 110 -11.57 12.40 -39.22
C ARG A 110 -10.77 13.52 -39.88
N LYS A 111 -10.06 14.33 -39.09
CA LYS A 111 -9.18 15.40 -39.61
C LYS A 111 -8.03 14.86 -40.46
N GLN A 112 -7.60 13.62 -40.22
CA GLN A 112 -6.57 12.93 -41.01
C GLN A 112 -7.13 12.23 -42.26
N GLY A 113 -8.40 12.44 -42.61
CA GLY A 113 -9.02 11.87 -43.82
C GLY A 113 -9.37 10.38 -43.74
N ARG A 114 -9.48 9.81 -42.53
CA ARG A 114 -9.86 8.38 -42.37
C ARG A 114 -11.36 8.18 -42.60
N ASP A 115 -11.71 7.05 -43.23
CA ASP A 115 -13.09 6.71 -43.61
C ASP A 115 -14.07 6.67 -42.43
N GLY A 116 -15.35 6.91 -42.72
CA GLY A 116 -16.45 6.85 -41.75
C GLY A 116 -16.57 5.49 -41.06
N ALA A 117 -16.31 4.40 -41.77
CA ALA A 117 -16.30 3.04 -41.23
C ALA A 117 -15.17 2.83 -40.21
N TYR A 118 -13.98 3.37 -40.48
CA TYR A 118 -12.86 3.34 -39.53
C TYR A 118 -13.19 4.12 -38.26
N CYS A 119 -13.78 5.32 -38.41
CA CYS A 119 -14.20 6.14 -37.28
C CYS A 119 -15.30 5.48 -36.43
N ALA A 120 -16.26 4.79 -37.06
CA ALA A 120 -17.32 4.07 -36.37
C ALA A 120 -16.78 2.87 -35.58
N ARG A 121 -15.87 2.08 -36.17
CA ARG A 121 -15.18 0.98 -35.46
C ARG A 121 -14.39 1.49 -34.27
N LEU A 122 -13.64 2.58 -34.45
CA LEU A 122 -12.84 3.19 -33.39
C LEU A 122 -13.71 3.67 -32.21
N ARG A 123 -14.82 4.35 -32.50
CA ARG A 123 -15.78 4.79 -31.48
C ARG A 123 -16.37 3.62 -30.70
N ASN A 124 -16.81 2.58 -31.41
CA ASN A 124 -17.43 1.42 -30.78
C ASN A 124 -16.42 0.63 -29.93
N ALA A 125 -15.18 0.49 -30.41
CA ALA A 125 -14.10 -0.13 -29.65
C ALA A 125 -13.81 0.63 -28.35
N TYR A 126 -13.67 1.95 -28.41
CA TYR A 126 -13.45 2.76 -27.20
C TYR A 126 -14.65 2.77 -26.25
N ALA A 127 -15.88 2.64 -26.75
CA ALA A 127 -17.06 2.55 -25.90
C ALA A 127 -17.08 1.26 -25.07
N ALA A 128 -16.72 0.12 -25.68
CA ALA A 128 -16.54 -1.13 -24.94
C ALA A 128 -15.32 -1.07 -24.00
N TYR A 129 -14.22 -0.47 -24.47
CA TYR A 129 -12.99 -0.29 -23.70
C TYR A 129 -13.18 0.63 -22.48
N ALA A 130 -14.10 1.59 -22.53
CA ALA A 130 -14.37 2.51 -21.42
C ALA A 130 -14.79 1.78 -20.15
N ILE A 131 -15.53 0.68 -20.27
CA ILE A 131 -15.96 -0.14 -19.13
C ILE A 131 -14.76 -0.89 -18.53
N TYR A 132 -13.91 -1.49 -19.37
CA TYR A 132 -12.67 -2.13 -18.93
C TYR A 132 -11.74 -1.13 -18.20
N ALA A 133 -11.52 0.04 -18.80
CA ALA A 133 -10.70 1.08 -18.19
C ALA A 133 -11.29 1.56 -16.85
N ALA A 134 -12.61 1.73 -16.79
CA ALA A 134 -13.29 2.10 -15.55
C ALA A 134 -13.13 1.04 -14.46
N ILE A 135 -13.19 -0.25 -14.80
CA ILE A 135 -12.93 -1.34 -13.85
C ILE A 135 -11.49 -1.28 -13.31
N ILE A 136 -10.49 -1.06 -14.17
CA ILE A 136 -9.09 -0.94 -13.72
C ILE A 136 -8.90 0.24 -12.78
N PHE A 137 -9.38 1.43 -13.16
CA PHE A 137 -9.21 2.62 -12.34
C PHE A 137 -9.98 2.55 -11.03
N ALA A 138 -11.24 2.11 -11.07
CA ALA A 138 -12.04 1.90 -9.87
C ALA A 138 -11.42 0.84 -8.96
N GLY A 139 -10.88 -0.25 -9.54
CA GLY A 139 -10.14 -1.28 -8.81
C GLY A 139 -8.89 -0.72 -8.13
N GLY A 140 -8.09 0.11 -8.82
CA GLY A 140 -6.93 0.77 -8.23
C GLY A 140 -7.31 1.70 -7.07
N MET A 141 -8.33 2.53 -7.25
CA MET A 141 -8.85 3.41 -6.20
C MET A 141 -9.42 2.62 -5.01
N MET A 142 -10.09 1.50 -5.27
CA MET A 142 -10.61 0.60 -4.25
C MET A 142 -9.47 0.00 -3.41
N VAL A 143 -8.36 -0.42 -4.02
CA VAL A 143 -7.20 -0.93 -3.27
C VAL A 143 -6.60 0.16 -2.37
N LEU A 144 -6.46 1.40 -2.86
CA LEU A 144 -5.99 2.51 -2.03
C LEU A 144 -6.95 2.83 -0.87
N ALA A 145 -8.25 2.83 -1.15
CA ALA A 145 -9.27 3.05 -0.13
C ALA A 145 -9.32 1.91 0.89
N LEU A 146 -9.08 0.66 0.48
CA LEU A 146 -8.97 -0.49 1.36
C LEU A 146 -7.76 -0.34 2.31
N LEU A 147 -6.58 0.02 1.79
CA LEU A 147 -5.41 0.29 2.62
C LEU A 147 -5.63 1.44 3.62
N GLY A 148 -6.29 2.51 3.17
CA GLY A 148 -6.63 3.63 4.06
C GLY A 148 -7.65 3.26 5.14
N ALA A 149 -8.64 2.42 4.81
CA ALA A 149 -9.63 1.94 5.76
C ALA A 149 -9.02 0.98 6.77
N GLU A 150 -8.12 0.09 6.34
CA GLU A 150 -7.35 -0.80 7.21
C GLU A 150 -6.51 0.03 8.20
N PHE A 151 -5.75 1.00 7.67
CA PHE A 151 -4.95 1.90 8.50
C PHE A 151 -5.79 2.58 9.59
N ALA A 152 -6.97 3.08 9.24
CA ALA A 152 -7.88 3.71 10.17
C ALA A 152 -8.52 2.73 11.17
N TYR A 153 -8.71 1.48 10.79
CA TYR A 153 -9.18 0.41 11.67
C TYR A 153 -8.13 0.08 12.74
N ASP A 154 -6.89 -0.17 12.31
CA ASP A 154 -5.79 -0.51 13.22
C ASP A 154 -5.38 0.65 14.13
N GLN A 155 -5.49 1.89 13.63
CA GLN A 155 -5.25 3.07 14.46
C GLN A 155 -6.17 3.11 15.69
N ARG A 156 -7.40 2.61 15.59
CA ARG A 156 -8.31 2.55 16.74
C ARG A 156 -7.84 1.50 17.74
N ALA A 157 -7.40 0.34 17.28
CA ALA A 157 -6.83 -0.70 18.12
C ALA A 157 -5.57 -0.20 18.84
N PHE A 158 -4.69 0.50 18.11
CA PHE A 158 -3.50 1.14 18.69
C PHE A 158 -3.87 2.15 19.77
N ASN A 159 -4.84 3.04 19.52
CA ASN A 159 -5.27 4.05 20.49
C ASN A 159 -5.88 3.42 21.75
N GLN A 160 -6.62 2.31 21.61
CA GLN A 160 -7.14 1.56 22.75
C GLN A 160 -6.00 0.95 23.57
N GLN A 161 -5.03 0.32 22.92
CA GLN A 161 -3.87 -0.27 23.59
C GLN A 161 -2.99 0.79 24.27
N ALA A 162 -2.79 1.94 23.65
CA ALA A 162 -2.11 3.08 24.26
C ALA A 162 -2.81 3.55 25.55
N GLY A 163 -4.15 3.51 25.59
CA GLY A 163 -4.93 3.76 26.81
C GLY A 163 -4.66 2.77 27.93
N VAL A 164 -4.50 1.48 27.61
CA VAL A 164 -4.14 0.42 28.57
C VAL A 164 -2.75 0.64 29.14
N VAL A 165 -1.76 0.93 28.29
CA VAL A 165 -0.38 1.25 28.71
C VAL A 165 -0.39 2.44 29.67
N ARG A 166 -1.09 3.51 29.30
CA ARG A 166 -1.18 4.71 30.13
C ARG A 166 -1.84 4.44 31.49
N ALA A 167 -2.93 3.67 31.52
CA ALA A 167 -3.59 3.30 32.77
C ALA A 167 -2.66 2.49 33.68
N SER A 168 -1.85 1.60 33.12
CA SER A 168 -0.86 0.82 33.88
C SER A 168 0.23 1.72 34.49
N VAL A 169 0.75 2.67 33.73
CA VAL A 169 1.76 3.61 34.26
C VAL A 169 1.14 4.55 35.31
N ASP A 170 -0.09 5.00 35.12
CA ASP A 170 -0.81 5.83 36.10
C ASP A 170 -1.05 5.04 37.42
N ALA A 171 -1.34 3.74 37.33
CA ALA A 171 -1.43 2.86 38.50
C ALA A 171 -0.07 2.70 39.21
N ALA A 172 1.03 2.64 38.45
CA ALA A 172 2.38 2.62 39.02
C ALA A 172 2.70 3.90 39.80
N VAL A 173 2.37 5.06 39.25
CA VAL A 173 2.54 6.36 39.92
C VAL A 173 1.71 6.42 41.20
N ALA A 174 0.44 5.98 41.14
CA ALA A 174 -0.43 5.94 42.31
C ALA A 174 0.10 4.99 43.41
N ALA A 175 0.70 3.86 43.04
CA ALA A 175 1.28 2.91 43.99
C ALA A 175 2.48 3.50 44.75
N VAL A 176 3.33 4.30 44.09
CA VAL A 176 4.46 4.99 44.74
C VAL A 176 4.01 6.18 45.61
N GLN A 177 2.96 6.88 45.18
CA GLN A 177 2.43 8.05 45.90
C GLN A 177 1.44 7.71 47.03
N GLY A 178 1.08 6.43 47.18
CA GLY A 178 0.18 5.95 48.21
C GLY A 178 0.73 6.18 49.62
N THR A 179 -0.16 6.26 50.61
CA THR A 179 0.19 6.47 52.03
C THR A 179 0.60 5.18 52.77
N GLY A 180 0.80 4.07 52.06
CA GLY A 180 1.15 2.75 52.60
C GLY A 180 2.66 2.54 52.81
N ASP A 181 3.10 1.28 52.94
CA ASP A 181 4.53 0.94 53.01
C ASP A 181 5.23 1.35 51.69
N PRO A 182 6.23 2.26 51.74
CA PRO A 182 6.95 2.70 50.54
C PRO A 182 7.63 1.57 49.76
N LEU A 183 8.08 0.51 50.44
CA LEU A 183 8.73 -0.62 49.77
C LEU A 183 7.71 -1.49 49.02
N GLU A 184 6.52 -1.69 49.60
CA GLU A 184 5.41 -2.40 48.96
C GLU A 184 4.86 -1.60 47.77
N GLY A 185 4.72 -0.28 47.93
CA GLY A 185 4.35 0.64 46.85
C GLY A 185 5.32 0.60 45.68
N ALA A 186 6.63 0.59 45.95
CA ALA A 186 7.67 0.47 44.92
C ALA A 186 7.65 -0.89 44.19
N ARG A 187 7.35 -1.99 44.89
CA ARG A 187 7.18 -3.32 44.28
C ARG A 187 5.93 -3.38 43.40
N GLY A 188 4.79 -2.89 43.90
CA GLY A 188 3.55 -2.81 43.13
C GLY A 188 3.71 -1.95 41.88
N ALA A 189 4.38 -0.80 42.01
CA ALA A 189 4.69 0.06 40.89
C ALA A 189 5.52 -0.66 39.82
N LEU A 190 6.52 -1.45 40.22
CA LEU A 190 7.34 -2.21 39.30
C LEU A 190 6.51 -3.21 38.48
N THR A 191 5.56 -3.92 39.10
CA THR A 191 4.65 -4.83 38.40
C THR A 191 3.83 -4.11 37.33
N TYR A 192 3.24 -2.96 37.69
CA TYR A 192 2.46 -2.17 36.72
C TYR A 192 3.31 -1.60 35.58
N LEU A 193 4.59 -1.29 35.85
CA LEU A 193 5.54 -0.87 34.81
C LEU A 193 5.93 -2.02 33.88
N GLU A 194 6.06 -3.25 34.39
CA GLU A 194 6.28 -4.43 33.55
C GLU A 194 5.09 -4.72 32.64
N ASP A 195 3.87 -4.60 33.17
CA ASP A 195 2.63 -4.71 32.37
C ASP A 195 2.57 -3.63 31.28
N ALA A 196 2.98 -2.39 31.60
CA ALA A 196 3.03 -1.30 30.62
C ALA A 196 4.02 -1.59 29.48
N ILE A 197 5.18 -2.16 29.78
CA ILE A 197 6.18 -2.53 28.78
C ILE A 197 5.71 -3.70 27.92
N GLY A 198 5.07 -4.71 28.53
CA GLY A 198 4.38 -5.76 27.79
C GLY A 198 3.32 -5.18 26.85
N GLY A 199 2.54 -4.22 27.33
CA GLY A 199 1.54 -3.50 26.54
C GLY A 199 2.13 -2.72 25.36
N ILE A 200 3.35 -2.18 25.49
CA ILE A 200 4.06 -1.50 24.40
C ILE A 200 4.53 -2.49 23.34
N ALA A 201 4.98 -3.69 23.72
CA ALA A 201 5.30 -4.74 22.76
C ALA A 201 4.05 -5.16 21.95
N VAL A 202 2.87 -5.22 22.59
CA VAL A 202 1.60 -5.44 21.88
C VAL A 202 1.30 -4.28 20.92
N SER A 203 1.49 -3.03 21.34
CA SER A 203 1.34 -1.86 20.46
C SER A 203 2.26 -1.90 19.24
N GLN A 204 3.49 -2.42 19.39
CA GLN A 204 4.42 -2.61 18.28
C GLN A 204 3.89 -3.64 17.27
N ASN A 205 3.33 -4.76 17.73
CA ASN A 205 2.73 -5.75 16.85
C ASN A 205 1.54 -5.17 16.07
N ILE A 206 0.68 -4.38 16.71
CA ILE A 206 -0.44 -3.70 16.04
C ILE A 206 0.07 -2.74 14.93
N LEU A 207 1.15 -1.99 15.20
CA LEU A 207 1.76 -1.11 14.20
C LEU A 207 2.39 -1.89 13.04
N GLN A 208 2.96 -3.05 13.32
CA GLN A 208 3.49 -3.93 12.28
C GLN A 208 2.36 -4.46 11.40
N ASP A 209 1.27 -4.95 12.00
CA ASP A 209 0.09 -5.45 11.28
C ASP A 209 -0.51 -4.34 10.40
N GLN A 210 -0.60 -3.10 10.92
CA GLN A 210 -1.06 -1.93 10.18
C GLN A 210 -0.24 -1.63 8.92
N MET A 211 1.08 -1.85 8.98
CA MET A 211 2.00 -1.54 7.88
C MET A 211 2.17 -2.70 6.88
N ASN A 212 1.87 -3.93 7.29
CA ASN A 212 2.11 -5.12 6.47
C ASN A 212 1.33 -5.11 5.13
N PRO A 213 0.03 -4.77 5.07
CA PRO A 213 -0.71 -4.66 3.80
C PRO A 213 -0.10 -3.65 2.85
N VAL A 214 0.40 -2.53 3.37
CA VAL A 214 1.04 -1.46 2.60
C VAL A 214 2.36 -1.95 1.98
N PHE A 215 3.19 -2.66 2.75
CA PHE A 215 4.43 -3.23 2.23
C PHE A 215 4.20 -4.32 1.19
N ILE A 216 3.20 -5.18 1.42
CA ILE A 216 2.85 -6.24 0.48
C ILE A 216 2.29 -5.64 -0.82
N PHE A 217 1.39 -4.66 -0.73
CA PHE A 217 0.91 -3.92 -1.88
C PHE A 217 2.06 -3.34 -2.71
N ALA A 218 3.00 -2.68 -2.04
CA ALA A 218 4.18 -2.11 -2.68
C ALA A 218 5.03 -3.18 -3.35
N ALA A 219 5.34 -4.26 -2.62
CA ALA A 219 6.10 -5.41 -3.12
C ALA A 219 5.49 -6.03 -4.38
N VAL A 220 4.16 -6.23 -4.40
CA VAL A 220 3.49 -6.79 -5.57
C VAL A 220 3.50 -5.80 -6.73
N ILE A 221 3.24 -4.50 -6.51
CA ILE A 221 3.36 -3.48 -7.57
C ILE A 221 4.77 -3.44 -8.15
N PHE A 222 5.79 -3.49 -7.30
CA PHE A 222 7.17 -3.60 -7.75
C PHE A 222 7.39 -4.85 -8.58
N GLY A 223 6.96 -6.03 -8.10
CA GLY A 223 7.06 -7.28 -8.86
C GLY A 223 6.42 -7.17 -10.24
N VAL A 224 5.22 -6.58 -10.33
CA VAL A 224 4.54 -6.32 -11.60
C VAL A 224 5.33 -5.37 -12.49
N ASN A 225 5.85 -4.27 -11.94
CA ASN A 225 6.67 -3.31 -12.70
C ASN A 225 7.97 -3.93 -13.20
N ILE A 226 8.62 -4.78 -12.40
CA ILE A 226 9.80 -5.55 -12.79
C ILE A 226 9.46 -6.47 -13.97
N LEU A 227 8.35 -7.21 -13.88
CA LEU A 227 7.89 -8.08 -14.97
C LEU A 227 7.59 -7.30 -16.25
N ILE A 228 7.02 -6.10 -16.16
CA ILE A 228 6.77 -5.23 -17.32
C ILE A 228 8.09 -4.78 -17.95
N VAL A 229 9.04 -4.31 -17.16
CA VAL A 229 10.33 -3.79 -17.65
C VAL A 229 11.21 -4.89 -18.24
N LEU A 230 11.19 -6.08 -17.65
CA LEU A 230 11.98 -7.23 -18.09
C LEU A 230 11.34 -8.01 -19.25
N SER A 231 10.06 -7.79 -19.54
CA SER A 231 9.35 -8.51 -20.60
C SER A 231 9.22 -7.71 -21.91
N PRO A 232 9.04 -8.39 -23.06
CA PRO A 232 8.75 -7.73 -24.33
C PRO A 232 7.44 -6.92 -24.33
N ILE A 233 6.60 -7.06 -23.28
CA ILE A 233 5.36 -6.29 -23.10
C ILE A 233 5.66 -4.79 -23.04
N ARG A 234 6.87 -4.38 -22.62
CA ARG A 234 7.34 -2.99 -22.69
C ARG A 234 7.11 -2.35 -24.07
N GLN A 235 7.19 -3.11 -25.15
CA GLN A 235 6.99 -2.61 -26.52
C GLN A 235 5.52 -2.33 -26.87
N ALA A 236 4.57 -2.87 -26.10
CA ALA A 236 3.15 -2.56 -26.19
C ALA A 236 2.85 -1.14 -25.68
N PHE A 237 3.72 -0.62 -24.82
CA PHE A 237 3.57 0.66 -24.16
C PHE A 237 4.33 1.76 -24.92
N MET A 238 3.68 2.91 -25.12
CA MET A 238 4.40 4.10 -25.58
C MET A 238 5.45 4.51 -24.55
N GLN A 239 6.57 5.09 -25.00
CA GLN A 239 7.67 5.54 -24.12
C GLN A 239 7.17 6.36 -22.91
N GLY A 240 6.17 7.21 -23.10
CA GLY A 240 5.57 8.01 -22.02
C GLY A 240 4.81 7.21 -20.95
N ALA A 241 4.35 5.99 -21.25
CA ALA A 241 3.73 5.10 -20.25
C ALA A 241 4.79 4.43 -19.35
N ILE A 242 6.00 4.21 -19.87
CA ILE A 242 7.13 3.70 -19.08
C ILE A 242 7.58 4.77 -18.07
N ASP A 243 7.72 6.03 -18.51
CA ASP A 243 8.06 7.14 -17.63
C ASP A 243 6.99 7.38 -16.55
N LEU A 244 5.72 7.23 -16.91
CA LEU A 244 4.61 7.31 -15.95
C LEU A 244 4.67 6.20 -14.90
N THR A 245 5.10 4.99 -15.29
CA THR A 245 5.23 3.85 -14.37
C THR A 245 6.33 4.11 -13.34
N HIS A 246 7.48 4.67 -13.76
CA HIS A 246 8.53 5.09 -12.83
C HIS A 246 8.08 6.20 -11.89
N LEU A 247 7.36 7.21 -12.42
CA LEU A 247 6.82 8.29 -11.60
C LEU A 247 5.81 7.79 -10.56
N LEU A 248 4.88 6.93 -10.95
CA LEU A 248 3.90 6.33 -10.04
C LEU A 248 4.56 5.45 -8.98
N THR A 249 5.61 4.72 -9.37
CA THR A 249 6.42 3.93 -8.42
C THR A 249 7.11 4.84 -7.41
N ALA A 250 7.70 5.95 -7.86
CA ALA A 250 8.33 6.93 -6.97
C ALA A 250 7.32 7.57 -6.01
N ILE A 251 6.11 7.90 -6.50
CA ILE A 251 5.01 8.40 -5.67
C ILE A 251 4.59 7.35 -4.63
N ALA A 252 4.48 6.08 -5.03
CA ALA A 252 4.14 4.99 -4.11
C ALA A 252 5.21 4.81 -3.01
N ILE A 253 6.50 4.79 -3.37
CA ILE A 253 7.61 4.76 -2.40
C ILE A 253 7.51 5.95 -1.43
N GLY A 254 7.33 7.16 -1.96
CA GLY A 254 7.19 8.37 -1.16
C GLY A 254 6.00 8.30 -0.21
N GLY A 255 4.85 7.80 -0.69
CA GLY A 255 3.65 7.61 0.12
C GLY A 255 3.85 6.62 1.27
N ILE A 256 4.55 5.51 1.05
CA ILE A 256 4.86 4.50 2.08
C ILE A 256 5.79 5.08 3.13
N VAL A 257 6.83 5.80 2.70
CA VAL A 257 7.77 6.46 3.62
C VAL A 257 7.03 7.49 4.47
N VAL A 258 6.18 8.33 3.85
CA VAL A 258 5.35 9.30 4.57
C VAL A 258 4.39 8.60 5.55
N ALA A 259 3.72 7.53 5.15
CA ALA A 259 2.83 6.77 6.03
C ALA A 259 3.57 6.18 7.23
N GLY A 260 4.77 5.62 7.02
CA GLY A 260 5.64 5.15 8.10
C GLY A 260 6.06 6.27 9.05
N PHE A 261 6.41 7.45 8.51
CA PHE A 261 6.73 8.63 9.33
C PHE A 261 5.53 9.15 10.12
N VAL A 262 4.34 9.19 9.51
CA VAL A 262 3.11 9.60 10.19
C VAL A 262 2.79 8.63 11.32
N SER A 263 2.87 7.32 11.08
CA SER A 263 2.62 6.30 12.12
C SER A 263 3.61 6.42 13.29
N TYR A 264 4.89 6.69 12.99
CA TYR A 264 5.89 6.94 14.01
C TYR A 264 5.61 8.21 14.82
N PHE A 265 5.50 9.35 14.14
CA PHE A 265 5.44 10.65 14.81
C PHE A 265 4.08 10.97 15.42
N ALA A 266 2.98 10.58 14.76
CA ALA A 266 1.64 10.91 15.22
C ALA A 266 1.07 9.92 16.24
N SER A 267 1.72 8.78 16.47
CA SER A 267 1.18 7.72 17.34
C SER A 267 2.24 7.11 18.25
N TYR A 268 3.26 6.47 17.68
CA TYR A 268 4.20 5.69 18.47
C TYR A 268 5.12 6.52 19.37
N ALA A 269 5.68 7.61 18.83
CA ALA A 269 6.63 8.45 19.55
C ALA A 269 6.00 9.15 20.76
N ASP A 270 4.76 9.62 20.62
CA ASP A 270 4.03 10.29 21.69
C ASP A 270 3.71 9.33 22.84
N VAL A 271 3.28 8.10 22.54
CA VAL A 271 2.97 7.09 23.57
C VAL A 271 4.22 6.73 24.38
N ILE A 272 5.37 6.54 23.73
CA ILE A 272 6.61 6.22 24.45
C ILE A 272 7.13 7.41 25.25
N GLN A 273 7.02 8.63 24.71
CA GLN A 273 7.43 9.85 25.43
C GLN A 273 6.57 10.10 26.67
N ASP A 274 5.25 10.01 26.56
CA ASP A 274 4.33 10.15 27.70
C ASP A 274 4.57 9.04 28.72
N THR A 275 4.80 7.80 28.26
CA THR A 275 5.15 6.68 29.16
C THR A 275 6.44 6.94 29.93
N LEU A 276 7.53 7.33 29.26
CA LEU A 276 8.80 7.64 29.92
C LEU A 276 8.67 8.79 30.93
N ALA A 277 7.94 9.85 30.57
CA ALA A 277 7.73 11.00 31.45
C ALA A 277 6.93 10.64 32.71
N ARG A 278 5.95 9.73 32.59
CA ARG A 278 5.18 9.23 33.73
C ARG A 278 5.96 8.20 34.56
N MET A 279 6.76 7.35 33.93
CA MET A 279 7.64 6.40 34.62
C MET A 279 8.62 7.11 35.55
N GLU A 280 9.13 8.27 35.14
CA GLU A 280 10.02 9.09 35.99
C GLU A 280 9.35 9.50 37.31
N GLN A 281 8.02 9.68 37.32
CA GLN A 281 7.24 9.98 38.52
C GLN A 281 7.04 8.76 39.44
N ALA A 282 7.18 7.55 38.90
CA ALA A 282 7.14 6.28 39.62
C ALA A 282 8.55 5.76 39.97
N ARG A 283 9.59 6.61 39.87
CA ARG A 283 10.97 6.22 40.14
C ARG A 283 11.13 5.73 41.60
N PRO A 284 11.73 4.54 41.83
CA PRO A 284 12.00 4.06 43.19
C PRO A 284 12.95 5.00 43.93
N ASP A 285 12.63 5.33 45.18
CA ASP A 285 13.50 6.15 46.03
C ASP A 285 14.80 5.38 46.38
N ALA A 286 15.93 6.04 46.18
CA ALA A 286 17.26 5.50 46.48
C ALA A 286 17.45 5.24 47.98
N SER A 287 16.68 5.92 48.85
CA SER A 287 16.74 5.75 50.31
C SER A 287 16.24 4.38 50.79
N LEU A 288 15.46 3.67 49.97
CA LEU A 288 14.85 2.38 50.31
C LEU A 288 15.83 1.20 50.32
N GLY A 289 17.05 1.39 49.81
CA GLY A 289 18.08 0.34 49.77
C GLY A 289 17.74 -0.89 48.88
N ALA A 290 16.63 -0.83 48.15
CA ALA A 290 16.14 -1.92 47.30
C ALA A 290 16.80 -1.89 45.91
N TRP A 291 18.10 -2.22 45.87
CA TRP A 291 18.92 -2.23 44.64
C TRP A 291 18.27 -2.98 43.47
N GLU A 292 17.64 -4.13 43.74
CA GLU A 292 17.01 -4.97 42.70
C GLU A 292 15.87 -4.24 41.97
N ILE A 293 15.06 -3.47 42.72
CA ILE A 293 13.94 -2.69 42.18
C ILE A 293 14.50 -1.54 41.31
N SER A 294 15.49 -0.81 41.82
CA SER A 294 16.13 0.27 41.05
C SER A 294 16.82 -0.24 39.80
N ARG A 295 17.48 -1.40 39.85
CA ARG A 295 18.11 -2.04 38.69
C ARG A 295 17.08 -2.37 37.62
N ARG A 296 15.99 -3.05 38.00
CA ARG A 296 14.94 -3.46 37.06
C ARG A 296 14.22 -2.26 36.44
N TYR A 297 13.94 -1.24 37.23
CA TYR A 297 13.43 0.04 36.72
C TYR A 297 14.36 0.66 35.66
N ASN A 298 15.67 0.69 35.91
CA ASN A 298 16.62 1.23 34.95
C ASN A 298 16.73 0.39 33.67
N GLU A 299 16.67 -0.95 33.78
CA GLU A 299 16.62 -1.84 32.62
C GLU A 299 15.39 -1.53 31.74
N MET A 300 14.23 -1.35 32.36
CA MET A 300 12.97 -0.98 31.72
C MET A 300 13.06 0.37 30.98
N VAL A 301 13.60 1.40 31.64
CA VAL A 301 13.81 2.72 31.02
C VAL A 301 14.79 2.67 29.84
N VAL A 302 15.85 1.86 29.94
CA VAL A 302 16.80 1.68 28.84
C VAL A 302 16.14 0.98 27.64
N GLN A 303 15.37 -0.07 27.88
CA GLN A 303 14.63 -0.78 26.82
C GLN A 303 13.66 0.17 26.09
N LEU A 304 12.90 0.97 26.83
CA LEU A 304 11.99 1.98 26.27
C LEU A 304 12.71 3.08 25.49
N ASN A 305 13.86 3.56 25.98
CA ASN A 305 14.66 4.54 25.25
C ASN A 305 15.26 3.97 23.96
N GLN A 306 15.61 2.68 23.95
CA GLN A 306 16.07 2.01 22.74
C GLN A 306 14.94 1.83 21.73
N SER A 307 13.74 1.46 22.18
CA SER A 307 12.55 1.29 21.33
C SER A 307 11.99 2.61 20.82
N LYS A 308 12.23 3.72 21.53
CA LYS A 308 11.87 5.09 21.11
C LYS A 308 12.57 5.52 19.83
N ASN A 309 13.81 5.09 19.59
CA ASN A 309 14.60 5.56 18.45
C ASN A 309 14.01 5.09 17.11
N LEU A 310 14.18 5.89 16.05
CA LEU A 310 13.74 5.53 14.69
C LEU A 310 14.27 4.17 14.22
N LEU A 311 15.51 3.82 14.60
CA LEU A 311 16.10 2.51 14.33
C LEU A 311 15.40 1.39 15.10
N GLY A 312 15.04 1.60 16.36
CA GLY A 312 14.29 0.64 17.16
C GLY A 312 12.87 0.45 16.63
N PHE A 313 12.22 1.53 16.20
CA PHE A 313 10.93 1.47 15.51
C PHE A 313 11.01 0.75 14.17
N ALA A 314 12.03 1.05 13.35
CA ALA A 314 12.23 0.38 12.07
C ALA A 314 12.48 -1.14 12.25
N GLN A 315 13.18 -1.53 13.32
CA GLN A 315 13.36 -2.94 13.70
C GLN A 315 12.05 -3.58 14.19
N ALA A 316 11.25 -2.86 14.99
CA ALA A 316 9.97 -3.34 15.49
C ALA A 316 8.96 -3.58 14.35
N ILE A 317 8.87 -2.65 13.39
CA ILE A 317 8.03 -2.84 12.20
C ILE A 317 8.64 -3.89 11.26
N GLY A 318 9.96 -4.01 11.22
CA GLY A 318 10.70 -4.95 10.38
C GLY A 318 10.79 -6.39 10.89
N GLY A 319 10.35 -6.67 12.12
CA GLY A 319 10.42 -8.00 12.73
C GLY A 319 9.37 -8.96 12.18
N GLU A 320 9.74 -10.22 11.93
CA GLU A 320 8.87 -11.36 11.52
C GLU A 320 8.06 -11.28 10.20
N GLY A 321 7.77 -10.08 9.67
CA GLY A 321 7.03 -9.89 8.40
C GLY A 321 7.94 -9.64 7.19
N SER A 322 8.02 -10.59 6.26
CA SER A 322 8.81 -10.51 5.01
C SER A 322 8.50 -9.31 4.10
N GLY A 323 7.44 -8.53 4.36
CA GLY A 323 6.99 -7.40 3.54
C GLY A 323 8.05 -6.31 3.36
N ILE A 324 8.77 -5.92 4.44
CA ILE A 324 9.84 -4.91 4.35
C ILE A 324 11.03 -5.42 3.54
N ALA A 325 11.40 -6.70 3.69
CA ALA A 325 12.51 -7.28 2.95
C ALA A 325 12.22 -7.30 1.44
N ILE A 326 10.98 -7.66 1.06
CA ILE A 326 10.56 -7.64 -0.36
C ILE A 326 10.48 -6.20 -0.88
N PHE A 327 9.98 -5.26 -0.08
CA PHE A 327 9.95 -3.84 -0.43
C PHE A 327 11.35 -3.26 -0.64
N ALA A 328 12.29 -3.56 0.27
CA ALA A 328 13.68 -3.14 0.18
C ALA A 328 14.36 -3.70 -1.09
N ALA A 329 14.12 -4.98 -1.41
CA ALA A 329 14.60 -5.59 -2.65
C ALA A 329 14.01 -4.89 -3.90
N GLY A 330 12.73 -4.50 -3.85
CA GLY A 330 12.07 -3.73 -4.91
C GLY A 330 12.67 -2.33 -5.13
N ILE A 331 12.99 -1.62 -4.04
CA ILE A 331 13.69 -0.32 -4.10
C ILE A 331 15.08 -0.50 -4.71
N GLN A 332 15.87 -1.46 -4.22
CA GLN A 332 17.23 -1.69 -4.68
C GLN A 332 17.26 -1.99 -6.19
N PHE A 333 16.38 -2.89 -6.65
CA PHE A 333 16.23 -3.17 -8.07
C PHE A 333 15.87 -1.92 -8.90
N THR A 334 15.01 -1.06 -8.38
CA THR A 334 14.57 0.16 -9.07
C THR A 334 15.71 1.18 -9.18
N LEU A 335 16.50 1.35 -8.11
CA LEU A 335 17.65 2.25 -8.07
C LEU A 335 18.75 1.81 -9.04
N ASP A 336 19.03 0.51 -9.11
CA ASP A 336 20.05 -0.07 -10.01
C ASP A 336 19.74 0.16 -11.50
N ARG A 337 18.50 0.51 -11.84
CA ARG A 337 18.02 0.66 -13.22
C ARG A 337 17.72 2.11 -13.62
N ILE A 338 17.86 3.08 -12.71
CA ILE A 338 17.81 4.50 -13.06
C ILE A 338 19.20 4.86 -13.60
N PRO A 339 19.39 5.07 -14.92
CA PRO A 339 20.70 5.41 -15.46
C PRO A 339 21.19 6.70 -14.79
N GLY A 340 22.39 6.59 -14.22
CA GLY A 340 23.04 7.69 -13.53
C GLY A 340 23.21 8.88 -14.47
N ARG A 341 23.13 10.10 -13.95
CA ARG A 341 23.37 11.34 -14.72
C ARG A 341 24.69 11.33 -15.52
N ALA A 342 25.65 10.47 -15.14
CA ALA A 342 26.90 10.24 -15.86
C ALA A 342 26.74 9.47 -17.17
N GLU A 343 25.86 8.46 -17.24
CA GLU A 343 25.63 7.66 -18.44
C GLU A 343 24.82 8.41 -19.51
N ARG A 344 23.87 9.27 -19.08
CA ARG A 344 23.10 10.13 -20.00
C ARG A 344 23.94 11.18 -20.73
N LYS A 345 25.16 11.45 -20.27
CA LYS A 345 26.12 12.34 -20.94
C LYS A 345 27.07 11.60 -21.88
N ALA A 346 27.11 10.26 -21.81
CA ALA A 346 27.95 9.45 -22.69
C ALA A 346 27.20 8.99 -23.96
N GLU A 347 25.87 9.03 -23.94
CA GLU A 347 25.01 8.65 -25.08
C GLU A 347 24.41 9.86 -25.85
N ALA A 348 24.78 11.09 -25.49
CA ALA A 348 24.42 12.33 -26.20
C ALA A 348 25.66 12.96 -26.83
#